data_AF-A0A8B3S5N5-F1
#
_entry.id   AF-A0A8B3S5N5-F1
#
_cell.length_a   1.000
_cell.length_b   1.000
_cell.length_c   1.000
_cell.angle_alpha   90.00
_cell.angle_beta   90.00
_cell.angle_gamma   90.00
#
_symmetry.space_group_name_H-M   'P 1'
#
loop_
_entity.id
_entity.type
_entity.pdbx_description
1 polymer ?
#
loop_
_entity_poly.entity_id
_entity_poly.type
_entity_poly.pdbx_seq_one_letter_code
_entity_poly.pdbx_strand_id
1 'polypeptide(L)' 'MDLITFVELEEYLSDLLGVKVDLVMKSALKPRIGKHILKEAVYI' A
#
# COMPACT_ATOMS: atom_id res chain seq x y z
N MET A 1 9.93 8.46 -2.34
CA MET A 1 9.66 7.36 -3.28
C MET A 1 9.09 7.99 -4.52
N ASP A 2 9.77 7.82 -5.65
CA ASP A 2 9.24 8.18 -6.96
C ASP A 2 8.27 7.11 -7.48
N LEU A 3 7.67 7.35 -8.64
CA LEU A 3 6.69 6.44 -9.23
C LEU A 3 7.29 5.09 -9.62
N ILE A 4 8.52 5.09 -10.13
CA ILE A 4 9.17 3.84 -10.61
C ILE A 4 9.41 2.92 -9.42
N THR A 5 10.04 3.45 -8.36
CA THR A 5 10.29 2.72 -7.11
C THR A 5 8.99 2.19 -6.48
N PHE A 6 7.89 2.95 -6.59
CA PHE A 6 6.59 2.54 -6.06
C PHE A 6 6.02 1.32 -6.81
N VAL A 7 6.08 1.35 -8.14
CA VAL A 7 5.59 0.26 -8.99
C VAL A 7 6.46 -0.99 -8.82
N GLU A 8 7.78 -0.84 -8.82
CA GLU A 8 8.71 -1.95 -8.59
C GLU A 8 8.47 -2.63 -7.25
N LEU A 9 8.13 -1.87 -6.20
CA LEU A 9 7.80 -2.43 -4.89
C LEU A 9 6.48 -3.21 -4.91
N GLU A 10 5.45 -2.72 -5.59
CA GLU A 10 4.18 -3.42 -5.73
C GLU A 10 4.36 -4.75 -6.49
N GLU A 11 5.11 -4.74 -7.59
CA GLU A 11 5.46 -5.94 -8.36
C GLU A 11 6.27 -6.93 -7.52
N TYR A 12 7.33 -6.45 -6.86
CA TYR A 12 8.16 -7.28 -5.98
C TYR A 12 7.36 -7.96 -4.86
N LEU A 13 6.47 -7.23 -4.19
CA LEU A 13 5.63 -7.78 -3.12
C LEU A 13 4.61 -8.78 -3.66
N SER A 14 4.04 -8.52 -4.84
CA SER A 14 3.11 -9.44 -5.50
C SER A 14 3.79 -10.76 -5.85
N ASP A 15 4.99 -10.70 -6.42
CA ASP A 15 5.79 -11.87 -6.78
C ASP A 15 6.22 -12.65 -5.54
N LEU A 16 6.68 -11.94 -4.50
CA LEU A 16 7.13 -12.56 -3.24
C LEU A 16 6.00 -13.31 -2.52
N LEU A 17 4.79 -12.75 -2.51
CA LEU A 17 3.65 -13.32 -1.79
C LEU A 17 2.80 -14.27 -2.67
N GLY A 18 3.03 -14.28 -3.99
CA GLY A 18 2.27 -15.08 -4.95
C GLY A 18 0.80 -14.65 -5.09
N VAL A 19 0.46 -13.44 -4.66
CA VAL A 19 -0.89 -12.87 -4.69
C VAL A 19 -0.84 -11.43 -5.16
N LYS A 20 -1.93 -10.93 -5.74
CA LYS A 20 -2.02 -9.53 -6.15
C LYS A 20 -1.92 -8.61 -4.92
N VAL A 21 -0.92 -7.72 -4.91
CA VAL A 21 -0.79 -6.63 -3.93
C VAL A 21 -1.30 -5.33 -4.53
N ASP A 22 -1.99 -4.53 -3.72
CA ASP A 22 -2.39 -3.15 -4.06
C ASP A 22 -1.68 -2.22 -3.08
N LEU A 23 -0.61 -1.57 -3.54
CA LEU A 23 0.19 -0.70 -2.70
C LEU A 23 -0.43 0.70 -2.69
N VAL A 24 -0.53 1.33 -1.52
CA VAL A 24 -1.08 2.69 -1.39
C VAL A 24 -0.21 3.56 -0.48
N MET A 25 0.01 4.81 -0.90
CA MET A 25 0.62 5.81 -0.02
C MET A 25 -0.37 6.29 1.03
N LYS A 26 0.06 6.37 2.29
CA LYS A 26 -0.77 6.90 3.40
C LYS A 26 -1.33 8.31 3.12
N SER A 27 -0.57 9.15 2.42
CA SER A 27 -0.98 10.50 2.03
C SER A 27 -2.08 10.53 0.97
N ALA A 28 -2.28 9.46 0.20
CA ALA A 28 -3.33 9.36 -0.81
C ALA A 28 -4.71 9.00 -0.20
N LEU A 29 -4.75 8.62 1.08
CA LEU A 29 -6.00 8.22 1.73
C LEU A 29 -6.92 9.43 1.93
N LYS A 30 -8.15 9.33 1.41
CA LYS A 30 -9.17 10.38 1.63
C LYS A 30 -9.49 10.49 3.13
N PRO A 31 -9.65 11.71 3.70
CA PRO A 31 -9.83 11.89 5.14
C PRO A 31 -10.97 11.07 5.76
N ARG A 32 -12.06 10.86 5.01
CA ARG A 32 -13.23 10.11 5.49
C ARG A 32 -12.93 8.61 5.64
N ILE A 33 -12.30 7.98 4.65
CA ILE A 33 -12.02 6.52 4.68
C ILE A 33 -10.68 6.20 5.34
N GLY A 34 -9.70 7.09 5.23
CA GLY A 34 -8.36 6.90 5.76
C GLY A 34 -8.34 6.71 7.28
N LYS A 35 -9.25 7.37 8.02
CA LYS A 35 -9.39 7.14 9.47
C LYS A 35 -9.78 5.70 9.80
N HIS A 36 -10.63 5.08 8.99
CA HIS A 36 -11.04 3.68 9.17
C HIS A 36 -9.90 2.72 8.81
N ILE A 37 -9.29 2.92 7.63
CA ILE A 37 -8.15 2.12 7.17
C ILE A 37 -7.01 2.15 8.20
N LEU A 38 -6.64 3.32 8.72
CA LEU A 38 -5.57 3.45 9.71
C LEU A 38 -5.90 2.81 11.07
N LYS A 39 -7.18 2.71 11.42
CA LYS A 39 -7.61 2.05 12.66
C LYS A 39 -7.51 0.52 12.54
N GLU A 40 -7.70 -0.01 11.33
CA GLU A 40 -7.66 -1.45 11.03
C GLU A 40 -6.26 -1.93 10.61
N ALA A 41 -5.35 -1.01 10.32
CA ALA A 41 -3.98 -1.33 9.94
C ALA A 41 -3.25 -2.10 11.04
N VAL A 42 -2.69 -3.25 10.68
CA VAL A 42 -1.81 -4.04 11.55
C VAL A 42 -0.37 -3.59 11.33
N TYR A 43 0.28 -3.15 12.40
CA TYR A 43 1.71 -2.82 12.40
C TYR A 43 2.52 -4.08 12.70
N ILE A 44 3.51 -4.35 11.86
CA ILE A 44 4.43 -5.49 11.96
C ILE A 44 5.83 -4.96 12.25
#